data_AF-A0A3D4ANY0-F1
#
_entry.id   AF-A0A3D4ANY0-F1
#
_cell.length_a   1.000
_cell.length_b   1.000
_cell.length_c   1.000
_cell.angle_alpha   90.00
_cell.angle_beta   90.00
_cell.angle_gamma   90.00
#
_symmetry.space_group_name_H-M   'P 1'
#
loop_
_entity.id
_entity.type
_entity.pdbx_description
1 polymer ?
#
loop_
_entity_poly.entity_id
_entity_poly.type
_entity_poly.pdbx_seq_one_letter_code
_entity_poly.pdbx_strand_id
1 'polypeptide(L)' 'EHYWQQSQEQADRTCASGYDAASRYLHQLFEAYQFKADEAAFEQRFKRFVVANNSRKALLNRLSDLL' A
#
# COMPACT_ATOMS: atom_id res chain seq x y z
N GLU A 1 9.48 2.76 8.21
CA GLU A 1 8.87 3.99 7.64
C GLU A 1 9.15 4.15 6.16
N HIS A 2 10.40 3.93 5.71
CA HIS A 2 10.81 4.01 4.30
C HIS A 2 9.84 3.39 3.29
N TYR A 3 9.40 2.14 3.49
CA TYR A 3 8.47 1.48 2.56
C TYR A 3 7.09 2.12 2.46
N TRP A 4 6.58 2.71 3.56
CA TRP A 4 5.30 3.46 3.52
C TRP A 4 5.44 4.77 2.75
N GLN A 5 6.60 5.43 2.87
CA GLN A 5 6.89 6.61 2.07
C GLN A 5 7.05 6.24 0.59
N GLN A 6 7.81 5.18 0.28
CA GLN A 6 7.99 4.72 -1.09
C GLN A 6 6.68 4.30 -1.74
N SER A 7 5.78 3.61 -1.03
CA SER A 7 4.48 3.25 -1.60
C SER A 7 3.66 4.48 -1.97
N GLN A 8 3.71 5.55 -1.14
CA GLN A 8 3.02 6.80 -1.44
C GLN A 8 3.69 7.55 -2.60
N GLU A 9 5.03 7.66 -2.61
CA GLU A 9 5.77 8.30 -3.71
C GLU A 9 5.49 7.61 -5.05
N GLN A 10 5.42 6.27 -5.07
CA GLN A 10 5.09 5.52 -6.28
C GLN A 10 3.63 5.71 -6.69
N ALA A 11 2.70 5.77 -5.73
CA ALA A 11 1.31 6.09 -6.01
C ALA A 11 1.16 7.50 -6.61
N ASP A 12 1.94 8.47 -6.13
CA ASP A 12 1.88 9.87 -6.58
C ASP A 12 2.38 10.07 -8.02
N ARG A 13 3.07 9.08 -8.59
CA ARG A 13 3.44 9.10 -10.01
C ARG A 13 2.24 8.94 -10.94
N THR A 14 1.09 8.47 -10.44
CA THR A 14 -0.18 8.35 -11.18
C THR A 14 -0.11 7.55 -12.49
N CYS A 15 0.84 6.62 -12.59
CA CYS A 15 1.04 5.77 -13.76
C CYS A 15 1.01 4.28 -13.39
N ALA A 16 0.80 3.41 -14.38
CA ALA A 16 0.68 1.96 -14.15
C ALA A 16 1.89 1.39 -13.39
N SER A 17 3.12 1.69 -13.82
CA SER A 17 4.33 1.20 -13.16
C SER A 17 4.54 1.76 -11.76
N GLY A 18 4.07 2.98 -11.48
CA GLY A 18 4.02 3.54 -10.14
C GLY A 18 3.03 2.78 -9.25
N TYR A 19 1.83 2.48 -9.75
CA TYR A 19 0.87 1.69 -8.99
C TYR A 19 1.30 0.24 -8.76
N ASP A 20 1.95 -0.38 -9.75
CA ASP A 20 2.53 -1.72 -9.60
C ASP A 20 3.62 -1.72 -8.51
N ALA A 21 4.48 -0.71 -8.50
CA ALA A 21 5.52 -0.55 -7.48
C ALA A 21 4.93 -0.26 -6.08
N ALA A 22 3.92 0.60 -5.99
CA ALA A 22 3.21 0.88 -4.74
C ALA A 22 2.56 -0.38 -4.16
N SER A 23 1.87 -1.17 -5.00
CA SER A 23 1.29 -2.46 -4.61
C SER A 23 2.36 -3.42 -4.10
N ARG A 24 3.48 -3.57 -4.82
CA ARG A 24 4.60 -4.41 -4.37
C ARG A 24 5.12 -4.01 -2.99
N TYR A 25 5.33 -2.72 -2.73
CA TYR A 25 5.80 -2.25 -1.42
C TYR A 25 4.78 -2.52 -0.29
N LEU A 26 3.48 -2.41 -0.58
CA LEU A 26 2.43 -2.68 0.39
C LEU A 26 2.33 -4.17 0.75
N HIS A 27 2.52 -5.05 -0.22
CA HIS A 27 2.62 -6.50 0.03
C HIS A 27 3.82 -6.86 0.89
N GLN A 28 5.00 -6.30 0.59
CA GLN A 28 6.20 -6.49 1.41
C GLN A 28 6.01 -6.01 2.85
N LEU A 29 5.29 -4.89 3.03
CA LEU A 29 4.90 -4.41 4.35
C LEU A 29 3.97 -5.41 5.03
N PHE A 30 2.91 -5.87 4.37
CA PHE A 30 1.97 -6.83 4.92
C PHE A 30 2.67 -8.10 5.42
N GLU A 31 3.51 -8.72 4.58
CA GLU A 31 4.33 -9.88 4.95
C GLU A 31 5.22 -9.61 6.17
N ALA A 32 5.86 -8.44 6.24
CA ALA A 32 6.72 -8.07 7.37
C ALA A 32 5.94 -7.85 8.67
N TYR A 33 4.70 -7.35 8.60
CA TYR A 33 3.83 -7.19 9.76
C TYR A 33 3.24 -8.53 10.22
N GLN A 34 2.85 -9.40 9.28
CA GLN A 34 2.44 -10.78 9.59
C GLN A 34 3.55 -11.56 10.29
N PHE A 35 4.79 -11.46 9.79
CA PHE A 35 5.95 -12.11 10.40
C PHE A 35 6.19 -11.66 11.86
N LYS A 36 5.79 -10.42 12.20
CA LYS A 36 5.89 -9.85 13.55
C LYS A 36 4.63 -10.05 14.39
N ALA A 37 3.61 -10.73 13.88
CA ALA A 37 2.28 -10.85 14.49
C ALA A 37 1.65 -9.49 14.85
N ASP A 38 1.85 -8.47 14.01
CA ASP A 38 1.38 -7.10 14.22
C ASP A 38 0.47 -6.61 13.07
N GLU A 39 -0.40 -7.49 12.59
CA GLU A 39 -1.32 -7.21 11.47
C GLU A 39 -2.24 -6.02 11.76
N ALA A 40 -2.66 -5.84 13.01
CA ALA A 40 -3.50 -4.71 13.41
C ALA A 40 -2.83 -3.35 13.15
N ALA A 41 -1.51 -3.22 13.37
CA ALA A 41 -0.79 -1.99 13.06
C ALA A 41 -0.65 -1.76 11.55
N PHE A 42 -0.51 -2.83 10.76
CA PHE A 42 -0.57 -2.73 9.30
C PHE A 42 -1.93 -2.20 8.85
N GLU A 43 -3.03 -2.83 9.29
CA GLU A 43 -4.38 -2.44 8.90
C GLU A 43 -4.68 -0.96 9.19
N GLN A 44 -4.29 -0.46 10.36
CA GLN A 44 -4.51 0.93 10.73
C GLN A 44 -3.79 1.89 9.78
N ARG A 45 -2.55 1.57 9.38
CA ARG A 45 -1.79 2.40 8.43
C ARG A 45 -2.29 2.23 7.00
N PHE A 46 -2.63 1.00 6.61
CA PHE A 46 -3.17 0.68 5.30
C PHE A 46 -4.49 1.41 5.04
N LYS A 47 -5.40 1.46 6.02
CA LYS A 47 -6.63 2.27 5.95
C LYS A 47 -6.34 3.74 5.66
N ARG A 48 -5.32 4.33 6.28
CA ARG A 48 -4.90 5.73 6.00
C ARG A 48 -4.38 5.89 4.58
N PHE A 49 -3.58 4.94 4.10
CA PHE A 49 -3.09 4.93 2.72
C PHE A 49 -4.25 4.85 1.72
N VAL A 50 -5.22 3.94 1.94
CA VAL A 50 -6.40 3.79 1.07
C VAL A 50 -7.23 5.06 1.04
N VAL A 51 -7.48 5.69 2.19
CA VAL A 51 -8.22 6.96 2.27
C VAL A 51 -7.51 8.07 1.50
N ALA A 52 -6.18 8.20 1.65
CA ALA A 52 -5.39 9.20 0.93
C ALA A 52 -5.39 8.98 -0.60
N ASN A 53 -5.64 7.74 -1.05
CA ASN A 53 -5.60 7.34 -2.45
C ASN A 53 -6.98 6.92 -2.99
N ASN A 54 -8.08 7.30 -2.34
CA ASN A 54 -9.43 6.80 -2.62
C ASN A 54 -9.94 7.08 -4.05
N SER A 55 -9.42 8.10 -4.72
CA SER A 55 -9.75 8.47 -6.09
C SER A 55 -8.99 7.64 -7.14
N ARG A 56 -7.92 6.94 -6.74
CA ARG A 56 -7.00 6.22 -7.63
C ARG A 56 -7.48 4.79 -7.86
N LYS A 57 -8.60 4.61 -8.56
CA LYS A 57 -9.24 3.30 -8.81
C LYS A 57 -8.28 2.23 -9.33
N ALA A 58 -7.39 2.58 -10.26
CA ALA A 58 -6.42 1.64 -10.82
C ALA A 58 -5.38 1.15 -9.79
N LEU A 59 -5.04 1.98 -8.80
CA LEU A 59 -4.22 1.57 -7.66
C LEU A 59 -5.03 0.66 -6.73
N LEU A 60 -6.25 1.05 -6.38
CA LEU A 60 -7.10 0.25 -5.47
C LEU A 60 -7.40 -1.14 -6.02
N ASN A 61 -7.61 -1.27 -7.33
CA ASN A 61 -7.79 -2.57 -7.99
C ASN A 61 -6.56 -3.49 -7.87
N ARG A 62 -5.35 -2.94 -7.72
CA ARG A 62 -4.10 -3.70 -7.51
C ARG A 62 -3.83 -4.04 -6.05
N LEU A 63 -4.69 -3.57 -5.16
CA LEU A 63 -4.63 -3.77 -3.71
C LEU A 63 -5.86 -4.55 -3.23
N SER A 64 -6.68 -5.09 -4.13
CA SER A 64 -7.97 -5.72 -3.78
C SER A 64 -7.83 -6.96 -2.91
N ASP A 65 -6.66 -7.61 -2.94
CA ASP A 65 -6.32 -8.75 -2.11
C ASP A 65 -5.83 -8.36 -0.70
N LEU A 66 -5.46 -7.08 -0.51
CA LEU A 66 -5.13 -6.49 0.80
C LEU A 66 -6.30 -5.72 1.43
N LEU A 67 -7.41 -5.53 0.69
CA LEU A 67 -8.62 -4.81 1.11
C LEU A 67 -9.67 -5.75 1.71
#